data_AF-A0A507EC44-F1
#
_entry.id   AF-A0A507EC44-F1
#
_cell.length_a   1.000
_cell.length_b   1.000
_cell.length_c   1.000
_cell.angle_alpha   90.00
_cell.angle_beta   90.00
_cell.angle_gamma   90.00
#
_symmetry.space_group_name_H-M   'P 1'
#
loop_
_entity.id
_entity.type
_entity.pdbx_description
1 polymer ?
#
loop_
_entity_poly.entity_id
_entity_poly.type
_entity_poly.pdbx_seq_one_letter_code
_entity_poly.pdbx_strand_id
1 'polypeptide(L)' 'MQDTPRPAQIALYGKTTVTATLKGSNVTGDTLSVADLATPMGFYKEASLRTTDVRYLSC' A
#
# COMPACT_ATOMS: atom_id res chain seq x y z
N MET A 1 -11.27 12.15 4.41
CA MET A 1 -11.03 11.55 5.74
C MET A 1 -9.56 11.24 5.83
N GLN A 2 -8.87 11.70 6.87
CA GLN A 2 -7.42 11.52 7.01
C GLN A 2 -7.20 10.20 7.74
N ASP A 3 -6.80 9.15 7.02
CA ASP A 3 -6.49 7.84 7.61
C ASP A 3 -5.26 7.97 8.53
N THR A 4 -5.37 7.48 9.75
CA THR A 4 -4.24 7.43 10.69
C THR A 4 -3.18 6.46 10.15
N PRO A 5 -1.88 6.82 10.15
CA PRO A 5 -0.80 5.93 9.75
C PRO A 5 -0.87 4.61 10.53
N ARG A 6 -0.97 3.48 9.82
CA ARG A 6 -1.05 2.15 10.43
C ARG A 6 -0.30 1.11 9.60
N PRO A 7 0.36 0.12 10.25
CA PRO A 7 0.93 -1.02 9.54
C PRO A 7 -0.15 -1.71 8.71
N ALA A 8 0.20 -2.13 7.51
CA ALA A 8 -0.68 -2.81 6.59
C ALA A 8 0.07 -3.94 5.88
N GLN A 9 -0.62 -5.06 5.73
CA GLN A 9 -0.23 -6.12 4.80
C GLN A 9 -1.07 -5.96 3.55
N ILE A 10 -0.40 -5.84 2.41
CA ILE A 10 -1.03 -5.54 1.12
C ILE A 10 -0.71 -6.69 0.19
N ALA A 11 -1.74 -7.37 -0.31
CA ALA A 11 -1.55 -8.34 -1.35
C ALA A 11 -1.78 -7.71 -2.72
N LEU A 12 -0.76 -7.83 -3.55
CA LEU A 12 -0.76 -7.35 -4.92
C LEU A 12 -1.21 -8.47 -5.87
N TYR A 13 -1.82 -8.07 -6.99
CA TYR A 13 -1.98 -9.00 -8.11
C TYR A 13 -0.60 -9.52 -8.54
N GLY A 14 -0.51 -10.83 -8.82
CA GLY A 14 0.78 -11.51 -9.04
C GLY A 14 1.26 -12.38 -7.87
N LYS A 15 0.41 -12.61 -6.85
CA LYS A 15 0.69 -13.46 -5.66
C LYS A 15 1.79 -12.90 -4.73
N THR A 16 2.08 -11.61 -4.81
CA THR A 16 3.04 -10.95 -3.93
C THR A 16 2.33 -10.31 -2.76
N THR A 17 2.80 -10.58 -1.54
CA THR A 17 2.34 -9.88 -0.34
C THR A 17 3.47 -9.00 0.18
N VAL A 18 3.16 -7.73 0.42
CA VAL A 18 4.11 -6.70 0.87
C VAL A 18 3.62 -6.11 2.18
N THR A 19 4.55 -5.60 2.98
CA THR A 19 4.24 -4.86 4.21
C THR A 19 4.58 -3.40 4.02
N ALA A 20 3.72 -2.51 4.51
CA ALA A 20 3.93 -1.08 4.46
C ALA A 20 3.16 -0.38 5.59
N THR A 21 3.36 0.92 5.76
CA THR A 21 2.52 1.79 6.59
C THR A 21 1.53 2.51 5.69
N LEU A 22 0.24 2.25 5.84
CA LEU A 22 -0.81 2.96 5.10
C LEU A 22 -0.91 4.40 5.63
N LYS A 23 -0.67 5.38 4.76
CA LYS A 23 -0.79 6.82 5.06
C LYS A 23 -2.14 7.41 4.64
N GLY A 24 -2.79 6.81 3.64
CA GLY A 24 -4.12 7.19 3.22
C GLY A 24 -4.49 6.72 1.83
N SER A 25 -5.73 7.01 1.44
CA SER A 25 -6.28 6.71 0.12
C SER A 25 -6.68 7.99 -0.59
N ASN A 26 -6.40 8.07 -1.89
CA ASN A 26 -6.91 9.11 -2.77
C ASN A 26 -7.97 8.49 -3.68
N VAL A 27 -9.23 8.82 -3.39
CA VAL A 27 -10.41 8.29 -4.08
C VAL A 27 -10.54 8.84 -5.50
N THR A 28 -10.02 10.04 -5.78
CA THR A 28 -10.06 10.64 -7.13
C THR A 28 -9.02 10.04 -8.06
N GLY A 29 -7.88 9.61 -7.50
CA GLY A 29 -6.77 9.03 -8.24
C GLY A 29 -6.67 7.51 -8.15
N ASP A 30 -7.63 6.84 -7.51
CA ASP A 30 -7.65 5.39 -7.28
C ASP A 30 -6.32 4.85 -6.74
N THR A 31 -5.72 5.56 -5.78
CA THR A 31 -4.38 5.24 -5.24
C THR A 31 -4.35 5.13 -3.72
N LEU A 32 -3.45 4.28 -3.22
CA LEU A 32 -3.09 4.14 -1.82
C LEU A 32 -1.69 4.70 -1.61
N SER A 33 -1.59 5.69 -0.73
CA SER A 33 -0.30 6.23 -0.29
C SER A 33 0.23 5.41 0.87
N VAL A 34 1.44 4.88 0.73
CA VAL A 34 2.10 4.05 1.72
C VAL A 34 3.53 4.52 1.98
N ALA A 35 4.04 4.20 3.16
CA ALA A 35 5.44 4.39 3.53
C ALA A 35 6.08 3.08 3.97
N ASP A 36 7.41 3.04 3.98
CA ASP A 36 8.20 1.88 4.43
C ASP A 36 7.78 0.56 3.75
N LEU A 37 7.50 0.64 2.44
CA LEU A 37 7.05 -0.48 1.64
C LEU A 37 8.21 -1.45 1.41
N ALA A 38 8.11 -2.64 1.99
CA ALA A 38 9.06 -3.73 1.80
C ALA A 38 8.54 -4.71 0.74
N THR A 39 9.32 -4.90 -0.33
CA THR A 39 9.03 -5.82 -1.42
C THR A 39 10.19 -6.80 -1.61
N PRO A 40 10.00 -7.91 -2.36
CA PRO A 40 11.10 -8.80 -2.72
C PRO A 40 12.22 -8.12 -3.53
N MET A 41 11.93 -7.00 -4.20
CA MET A 41 12.90 -6.27 -5.03
C MET A 41 13.66 -5.19 -4.25
N GLY A 42 13.18 -4.82 -3.06
CA GLY A 42 13.78 -3.77 -2.26
C GLY A 42 12.80 -3.03 -1.35
N PHE A 43 13.33 -2.00 -0.70
CA PHE A 43 12.63 -1.16 0.25
C PHE A 43 12.39 0.23 -0.32
N TYR A 44 11.15 0.72 -0.20
CA TYR A 44 10.74 2.04 -0.68
C TYR A 44 10.21 2.87 0.49
N LYS A 45 10.86 4.02 0.74
CA LYS A 45 10.45 4.90 1.85
C LYS A 45 9.04 5.45 1.68
N GLU A 46 8.67 5.80 0.45
CA GLU A 46 7.33 6.24 0.09
C GLU A 46 6.94 5.62 -1.26
N ALA A 47 5.68 5.22 -1.39
CA ALA A 47 5.13 4.69 -2.62
C ALA A 47 3.65 5.03 -2.76
N SER A 48 3.20 5.14 -4.01
CA SER A 48 1.79 5.21 -4.36
C SER A 48 1.41 3.95 -5.13
N LEU A 49 0.51 3.15 -4.56
CA LEU A 49 0.01 1.94 -5.17
C LEU A 49 -1.32 2.23 -5.86
N ARG A 50 -1.51 1.77 -7.10
CA ARG A 50 -2.84 1.82 -7.71
C ARG A 50 -3.73 0.80 -7.01
N THR A 51 -4.96 1.18 -6.71
CA THR A 51 -5.94 0.26 -6.10
C THR A 51 -6.25 -0.93 -7.00
N THR A 52 -6.11 -0.79 -8.33
CA THR A 52 -6.21 -1.88 -9.31
C THR A 52 -5.14 -2.96 -9.15
N ASP A 53 -3.99 -2.60 -8.56
CA ASP A 53 -2.89 -3.53 -8.33
C ASP A 53 -3.04 -4.24 -6.97
N VAL A 54 -3.98 -3.80 -6.13
CA VAL A 54 -4.24 -4.34 -4.80
C VAL A 54 -5.44 -5.30 -4.82
N ARG A 55 -5.22 -6.52 -4.36
CA ARG A 55 -6.26 -7.56 -4.26
C ARG A 55 -6.94 -7.55 -2.90
N TYR A 56 -6.17 -7.43 -1.82
CA TYR A 56 -6.67 -7.29 -0.46
C TYR A 56 -5.68 -6.49 0.38
N LEU A 57 -6.23 -5.75 1.34
CA LEU A 57 -5.49 -4.94 2.31
C LEU A 57 -6.01 -5.27 3.71
N SER A 58 -5.11 -5.60 4.62
CA SER A 58 -5.40 -5.82 6.04
C SER A 58 -4.54 -4.90 6.89
N CYS A 59 -5.16 -4.28 7.90
CA CYS A 59 -4.54 -3.36 8.85
C CYS A 59 -4.72 -3.87 10.28
#